data_AF-A0A849EM30-F1
#
_entry.id   AF-A0A849EM30-F1
#
_cell.length_a   1.000
_cell.length_b   1.000
_cell.length_c   1.000
_cell.angle_alpha   90.00
_cell.angle_beta   90.00
_cell.angle_gamma   90.00
#
_symmetry.space_group_name_H-M   'P 1'
#
loop_
_entity.id
_entity.type
_entity.pdbx_description
1 polymer ?
#
loop_
_entity_poly.entity_id
_entity_poly.type
_entity_poly.pdbx_seq_one_letter_code
_entity_poly.pdbx_strand_id
1 'polypeptide(L)'
;TMELCLQVIRNTGAHTLDLTGGAPEMNPDFRWFVEEASKAGIQDFIVRSNLTIIRANKKYHDLPEFFKKHNVHVVSSMPHYTRGKTDKQRGDGVFDKSIKALQELNAIGYGLPDSPLRLDLVYNPSGAYLPGDQGALEHDFKKALKEDFDIDFHNLFAITNLPIARFLDYLIASENYEDYMYSLVDAYNPSAVENVMCTNTISVSWDGWLYDCDFNQMLGLKVASKVKHISDYNEDLLNDREIVISQHCYGCTAGAGSSCQGVVT
;
A
#
# COMPACT_ATOMS: atom_id res chain seq x y z
N THR A 1 6.36 -5.56 -20.07
CA THR A 1 6.84 -5.33 -18.69
C THR A 1 6.61 -6.51 -17.77
N MET A 2 5.37 -6.96 -17.54
CA MET A 2 5.09 -8.08 -16.62
C MET A 2 5.89 -9.35 -16.92
N GLU A 3 6.04 -9.73 -18.20
CA GLU A 3 6.90 -10.86 -18.59
C GLU A 3 8.37 -10.68 -18.19
N LEU A 4 8.91 -9.46 -18.28
CA LEU A 4 10.27 -9.15 -17.82
C LEU A 4 10.36 -9.30 -16.29
N CYS A 5 9.33 -8.84 -15.55
CA CYS A 5 9.27 -9.08 -14.10
C CYS A 5 9.26 -10.58 -13.79
N LEU A 6 8.50 -11.40 -14.52
CA LEU A 6 8.50 -12.86 -14.35
C LEU A 6 9.87 -13.48 -14.64
N GLN A 7 10.59 -12.98 -15.65
CA GLN A 7 11.96 -13.44 -15.94
C GLN A 7 12.91 -13.10 -14.79
N VAL A 8 12.81 -11.90 -14.22
CA VAL A 8 13.62 -11.51 -13.06
C VAL A 8 13.28 -12.39 -11.86
N ILE A 9 12.00 -12.54 -11.51
CA ILE A 9 11.53 -13.37 -10.38
C ILE A 9 12.07 -14.80 -10.45
N ARG A 10 12.08 -15.43 -11.64
CA ARG A 10 12.57 -16.80 -11.81
C ARG A 10 14.07 -16.96 -11.58
N ASN A 11 14.83 -15.87 -11.67
CA ASN A 11 16.29 -15.88 -11.63
C ASN A 11 16.85 -15.18 -10.37
N THR A 12 15.99 -14.73 -9.44
CA THR A 12 16.39 -14.04 -8.21
C THR A 12 15.77 -14.70 -6.97
N GLY A 13 16.13 -14.20 -5.79
CA GLY A 13 15.51 -14.60 -4.51
C GLY A 13 14.20 -13.89 -4.16
N ALA A 14 13.58 -13.19 -5.12
CA ALA A 14 12.36 -12.42 -4.87
C ALA A 14 11.22 -13.36 -4.42
N HIS A 15 10.69 -13.12 -3.23
CA HIS A 15 9.62 -13.95 -2.64
C HIS A 15 8.30 -13.20 -2.47
N THR A 16 8.31 -11.87 -2.54
CA THR A 16 7.14 -11.00 -2.36
C THR A 16 6.84 -10.19 -3.62
N LEU A 17 5.57 -10.15 -4.02
CA LEU A 17 5.06 -9.28 -5.08
C LEU A 17 3.99 -8.34 -4.53
N ASP A 18 4.31 -7.05 -4.42
CA ASP A 18 3.40 -5.99 -3.98
C ASP A 18 2.77 -5.28 -5.19
N LEU A 19 1.48 -5.56 -5.40
CA LEU A 19 0.67 -5.03 -6.49
C LEU A 19 -0.06 -3.78 -6.02
N THR A 20 0.41 -2.62 -6.48
CA THR A 20 -0.10 -1.29 -6.14
C THR A 20 -0.53 -0.51 -7.39
N GLY A 21 -1.13 0.67 -7.19
CA GLY A 21 -1.60 1.56 -8.25
C GLY A 21 -2.96 2.17 -7.92
N GLY A 22 -3.83 2.30 -8.92
CA GLY A 22 -5.21 2.74 -8.71
C GLY A 22 -6.06 1.61 -8.09
N ALA A 23 -6.56 0.72 -8.94
CA ALA A 23 -6.93 -0.62 -8.51
C ALA A 23 -6.14 -1.59 -9.41
N PRO A 24 -5.09 -2.27 -8.91
CA PRO A 24 -4.31 -3.20 -9.73
C PRO A 24 -5.19 -4.27 -10.39
N GLU A 25 -6.32 -4.62 -9.76
CA GLU A 25 -7.30 -5.59 -10.23
C GLU A 25 -8.03 -5.15 -11.51
N MET A 26 -7.95 -3.87 -11.88
CA MET A 26 -8.51 -3.37 -13.13
C MET A 26 -7.63 -3.67 -14.34
N ASN A 27 -6.36 -4.05 -14.13
CA ASN A 27 -5.50 -4.45 -15.23
C ASN A 27 -6.02 -5.76 -15.84
N PRO A 28 -6.24 -5.84 -17.17
CA PRO A 28 -6.72 -7.06 -17.83
C PRO A 28 -5.88 -8.30 -17.54
N ASP A 29 -4.58 -8.11 -17.33
CA ASP A 29 -3.60 -9.17 -17.12
C ASP A 29 -3.32 -9.42 -15.62
N PHE A 30 -4.03 -8.77 -14.69
CA PHE A 30 -3.83 -8.90 -13.25
C PHE A 30 -3.84 -10.37 -12.79
N ARG A 31 -4.87 -11.12 -13.21
CA ARG A 31 -5.04 -12.52 -12.79
C ARG A 31 -3.97 -13.42 -13.38
N TRP A 32 -3.69 -13.24 -14.67
CA TRP A 32 -2.61 -13.95 -15.35
C TRP A 32 -1.27 -13.68 -14.65
N PHE A 33 -0.98 -12.43 -14.30
CA PHE A 33 0.30 -12.06 -13.69
C PHE A 33 0.46 -12.68 -12.30
N VAL A 34 -0.58 -12.67 -11.45
CA VAL A 34 -0.56 -13.34 -10.15
C VAL A 34 -0.36 -14.85 -10.29
N GLU A 35 -1.07 -15.49 -11.23
CA GLU A 35 -0.93 -16.93 -11.49
C GLU A 35 0.47 -17.31 -11.98
N GLU A 36 1.03 -16.55 -12.92
CA GLU A 36 2.38 -16.80 -13.45
C GLU A 36 3.48 -16.47 -12.45
N ALA A 37 3.31 -15.41 -11.65
CA ALA A 37 4.24 -15.07 -10.57
C ALA A 37 4.24 -16.16 -9.49
N SER A 38 3.08 -16.75 -9.19
CA SER A 38 2.97 -17.85 -8.24
C SER A 38 3.72 -19.09 -8.75
N LYS A 39 3.58 -19.41 -10.04
CA LYS A 39 4.37 -20.49 -10.70
C LYS A 39 5.87 -20.16 -10.77
N ALA A 40 6.22 -18.88 -10.81
CA ALA A 40 7.61 -18.42 -10.87
C ALA A 40 8.33 -18.45 -9.51
N GLY A 41 7.60 -18.66 -8.41
CA GLY A 41 8.19 -18.83 -7.07
C GLY A 41 7.79 -17.77 -6.03
N ILE A 42 6.94 -16.80 -6.39
CA ILE A 42 6.40 -15.85 -5.40
C ILE A 42 5.54 -16.59 -4.39
N GLN A 43 5.85 -16.38 -3.10
CA GLN A 43 5.16 -16.99 -1.97
C GLN A 43 4.24 -16.01 -1.26
N ASP A 44 4.59 -14.71 -1.29
CA ASP A 44 3.81 -13.65 -0.66
C ASP A 44 3.28 -12.66 -1.71
N PHE A 45 1.96 -12.56 -1.81
CA PHE A 45 1.30 -11.58 -2.65
C PHE A 45 0.67 -10.52 -1.77
N ILE A 46 0.99 -9.25 -2.01
CA ILE A 46 0.31 -8.11 -1.41
C ILE A 46 -0.50 -7.44 -2.51
N VAL A 47 -1.80 -7.27 -2.31
CA VAL A 47 -2.65 -6.48 -3.21
C VAL A 47 -3.16 -5.28 -2.45
N ARG A 48 -2.70 -4.09 -2.86
CA ARG A 48 -3.18 -2.82 -2.32
C ARG A 48 -4.50 -2.47 -3.00
N SER A 49 -5.60 -2.87 -2.38
CA SER A 49 -6.95 -2.72 -2.91
C SER A 49 -7.64 -1.48 -2.36
N ASN A 50 -8.61 -0.95 -3.11
CA ASN A 50 -9.51 0.10 -2.62
C ASN A 50 -10.85 -0.44 -2.10
N LEU A 51 -11.02 -1.77 -2.03
CA LEU A 51 -12.23 -2.55 -1.70
C LEU A 51 -13.43 -2.34 -2.63
N THR A 52 -13.75 -1.09 -2.96
CA THR A 52 -14.90 -0.71 -3.78
C THR A 52 -14.88 -1.38 -5.15
N ILE A 53 -13.69 -1.74 -5.67
CA ILE A 53 -13.53 -2.47 -6.93
C ILE A 53 -14.28 -3.80 -6.94
N ILE A 54 -14.31 -4.54 -5.82
CA ILE A 54 -15.02 -5.83 -5.68
C ILE A 54 -16.50 -5.66 -6.02
N ARG A 55 -17.06 -4.47 -5.75
CA ARG A 55 -18.48 -4.14 -5.94
C ARG A 55 -18.74 -3.21 -7.13
N ALA A 56 -17.70 -2.80 -7.86
CA ALA A 56 -17.83 -1.84 -8.95
C ALA A 56 -18.42 -2.46 -10.23
N ASN A 57 -18.19 -3.74 -10.47
CA ASN A 57 -18.72 -4.48 -11.62
C ASN A 57 -18.79 -5.98 -11.31
N LYS A 58 -19.78 -6.69 -11.87
CA LYS A 58 -19.97 -8.14 -11.70
C LYS A 58 -18.72 -8.97 -11.99
N LYS A 59 -17.86 -8.52 -12.90
CA LYS A 59 -16.60 -9.22 -13.26
C LYS A 59 -15.53 -9.22 -12.14
N TYR A 60 -15.75 -8.47 -11.07
CA TYR A 60 -14.85 -8.37 -9.92
C TYR A 60 -15.42 -9.03 -8.66
N HIS A 61 -16.66 -9.52 -8.69
CA HIS A 61 -17.32 -10.12 -7.52
C HIS A 61 -16.63 -11.42 -7.07
N ASP A 62 -15.88 -12.07 -7.96
CA ASP A 62 -15.10 -13.28 -7.68
C ASP A 62 -13.68 -12.98 -7.17
N LEU A 63 -13.27 -11.70 -7.08
CA LEU A 63 -11.94 -11.33 -6.56
C LEU A 63 -11.64 -11.90 -5.17
N PRO A 64 -12.57 -11.91 -4.19
CA PRO A 64 -12.31 -12.54 -2.89
C PRO A 64 -11.87 -14.00 -2.99
N GLU A 65 -12.53 -14.80 -3.84
CA GLU A 65 -12.16 -16.21 -4.06
C GLU A 65 -10.83 -16.34 -4.81
N PHE A 66 -10.58 -15.46 -5.77
CA PHE A 66 -9.30 -15.41 -6.47
C PHE A 66 -8.14 -15.06 -5.52
N PHE A 67 -8.32 -14.07 -4.65
CA PHE A 67 -7.35 -13.70 -3.63
C PHE A 67 -7.07 -14.88 -2.69
N LYS A 68 -8.12 -15.55 -2.21
CA LYS A 68 -8.01 -16.74 -1.36
C LYS A 68 -7.22 -17.87 -2.02
N LYS A 69 -7.46 -18.16 -3.30
CA LYS A 69 -6.74 -19.18 -4.08
C LYS A 69 -5.22 -18.97 -4.05
N HIS A 70 -4.77 -17.72 -4.04
CA HIS A 70 -3.35 -17.36 -4.05
C HIS A 70 -2.84 -16.85 -2.70
N ASN A 71 -3.63 -17.01 -1.63
CA ASN A 71 -3.33 -16.52 -0.28
C ASN A 71 -2.86 -15.05 -0.27
N VAL A 72 -3.50 -14.22 -1.10
CA VAL A 72 -3.16 -12.80 -1.23
C VAL A 72 -3.39 -12.10 0.11
N HIS A 73 -2.39 -11.37 0.59
CA HIS A 73 -2.54 -10.37 1.64
C HIS A 73 -3.24 -9.14 1.07
N VAL A 74 -4.48 -8.91 1.50
CA VAL A 74 -5.26 -7.74 1.11
C VAL A 74 -4.93 -6.59 2.05
N VAL A 75 -4.31 -5.54 1.52
CA VAL A 75 -4.05 -4.29 2.25
C VAL A 75 -4.97 -3.23 1.67
N SER A 76 -5.89 -2.69 2.47
CA SER A 76 -6.88 -1.74 1.95
C SER A 76 -6.92 -0.41 2.67
N SER A 77 -6.97 0.68 1.91
CA SER A 77 -7.22 2.00 2.50
C SER A 77 -8.66 2.13 2.99
N MET A 78 -8.80 2.48 4.27
CA MET A 78 -10.07 2.86 4.90
C MET A 78 -9.84 4.13 5.73
N PRO A 79 -10.24 5.31 5.22
CA PRO A 79 -9.92 6.58 5.88
C PRO A 79 -10.60 6.76 7.24
N HIS A 80 -11.74 6.11 7.47
CA HIS A 80 -12.40 6.09 8.78
C HIS A 80 -13.44 4.97 8.87
N TYR A 81 -13.73 4.49 10.08
CA TYR A 81 -14.84 3.57 10.36
C TYR A 81 -16.24 4.22 10.36
N THR A 82 -16.37 5.51 9.98
CA THR A 82 -17.67 6.20 9.92
C THR A 82 -17.98 6.69 8.51
N ARG A 83 -19.26 6.56 8.13
CA ARG A 83 -19.77 6.98 6.83
C ARG A 83 -19.43 8.42 6.47
N GLY A 84 -19.77 9.37 7.35
CA GLY A 84 -19.62 10.79 7.07
C GLY A 84 -18.18 11.22 6.79
N LYS A 85 -17.20 10.64 7.49
CA LYS A 85 -15.78 10.94 7.26
C LYS A 85 -15.26 10.25 5.99
N THR A 86 -15.63 8.99 5.78
CA THR A 86 -15.20 8.23 4.61
C THR A 86 -15.74 8.79 3.31
N ASP A 87 -17.05 9.05 3.24
CA ASP A 87 -17.69 9.57 2.03
C ASP A 87 -17.21 11.00 1.72
N LYS A 88 -16.95 11.84 2.73
CA LYS A 88 -16.34 13.16 2.54
C LYS A 88 -14.95 13.09 1.90
N GLN A 89 -14.15 12.08 2.23
CA GLN A 89 -12.79 11.94 1.72
C GLN A 89 -12.72 11.18 0.38
N ARG A 90 -13.60 10.20 0.16
CA ARG A 90 -13.50 9.25 -0.97
C ARG A 90 -14.66 9.35 -1.98
N GLY A 91 -15.72 10.07 -1.64
CA GLY A 91 -16.93 10.24 -2.47
C GLY A 91 -18.13 9.45 -1.92
N ASP A 92 -19.32 9.90 -2.32
CA ASP A 92 -20.59 9.36 -1.82
C ASP A 92 -20.76 7.86 -2.06
N GLY A 93 -21.18 7.13 -1.03
CA GLY A 93 -21.47 5.70 -1.09
C GLY A 93 -20.22 4.81 -1.15
N VAL A 94 -19.02 5.37 -0.97
CA VAL A 94 -17.79 4.57 -0.83
C VAL A 94 -17.83 3.76 0.46
N PHE A 95 -18.29 4.34 1.57
CA PHE A 95 -18.37 3.65 2.85
C PHE A 95 -19.16 2.35 2.77
N ASP A 96 -20.38 2.38 2.21
CA ASP A 96 -21.22 1.18 2.09
C ASP A 96 -20.57 0.09 1.26
N LYS A 97 -19.92 0.47 0.15
CA LYS A 97 -19.23 -0.47 -0.72
C LYS A 97 -18.04 -1.10 -0.01
N SER A 98 -17.28 -0.32 0.77
CA SER A 98 -16.15 -0.81 1.55
C SER A 98 -16.62 -1.76 2.66
N ILE A 99 -17.64 -1.38 3.44
CA ILE A 99 -18.23 -2.26 4.48
C ILE A 99 -18.70 -3.57 3.86
N LYS A 100 -19.41 -3.51 2.72
CA LYS A 100 -19.92 -4.72 2.08
C LYS A 100 -18.79 -5.62 1.57
N ALA A 101 -17.75 -5.06 0.98
CA ALA A 101 -16.59 -5.80 0.52
C ALA A 101 -15.82 -6.45 1.69
N LEU A 102 -15.67 -5.74 2.82
CA LEU A 102 -15.06 -6.30 4.03
C LEU A 102 -15.85 -7.49 4.57
N GLN A 103 -17.19 -7.39 4.62
CA GLN A 103 -18.04 -8.51 5.02
C GLN A 103 -17.90 -9.71 4.09
N GLU A 104 -17.77 -9.49 2.78
CA GLU A 104 -17.54 -10.56 1.80
C GLU A 104 -16.18 -11.25 1.99
N LEU A 105 -15.14 -10.47 2.29
CA LEU A 105 -13.82 -10.99 2.64
C LEU A 105 -13.86 -11.79 3.94
N ASN A 106 -14.44 -11.26 5.02
CA ASN A 106 -14.61 -11.97 6.29
C ASN A 106 -15.39 -13.28 6.14
N ALA A 107 -16.47 -13.27 5.34
CA ALA A 107 -17.29 -14.47 5.10
C ALA A 107 -16.50 -15.65 4.51
N ILE A 108 -15.40 -15.39 3.80
CA ILE A 108 -14.53 -16.42 3.23
C ILE A 108 -13.25 -16.66 4.05
N GLY A 109 -13.08 -15.94 5.16
CA GLY A 109 -12.04 -16.14 6.16
C GLY A 109 -11.01 -15.03 6.28
N TYR A 110 -11.04 -13.97 5.46
CA TYR A 110 -10.07 -12.88 5.58
C TYR A 110 -10.24 -12.13 6.90
N GLY A 111 -9.15 -11.80 7.60
CA GLY A 111 -9.20 -10.97 8.81
C GLY A 111 -9.56 -11.70 10.11
N LEU A 112 -9.96 -12.98 10.03
CA LEU A 112 -10.36 -13.75 11.22
C LEU A 112 -9.13 -14.22 12.03
N PRO A 113 -9.19 -14.23 13.39
CA PRO A 113 -8.04 -14.55 14.25
C PRO A 113 -7.32 -15.88 14.01
N ASP A 114 -8.01 -16.89 13.47
CA ASP A 114 -7.45 -18.24 13.22
C ASP A 114 -7.28 -18.55 11.72
N SER A 115 -7.35 -17.54 10.87
CA SER A 115 -7.27 -17.69 9.43
C SER A 115 -5.92 -17.24 8.88
N PRO A 116 -5.30 -17.98 7.94
CA PRO A 116 -4.10 -17.51 7.26
C PRO A 116 -4.37 -16.36 6.26
N LEU A 117 -5.64 -16.03 6.00
CA LEU A 117 -6.05 -15.02 5.03
C LEU A 117 -5.91 -13.61 5.62
N ARG A 118 -4.79 -12.95 5.32
CA ARG A 118 -4.43 -11.65 5.87
C ARG A 118 -5.24 -10.51 5.25
N LEU A 119 -5.79 -9.68 6.13
CA LEU A 119 -6.53 -8.47 5.80
C LEU A 119 -6.09 -7.38 6.75
N ASP A 120 -5.40 -6.38 6.21
CA ASP A 120 -4.94 -5.21 6.95
C ASP A 120 -5.56 -3.95 6.36
N LEU A 121 -5.84 -2.98 7.24
CA LEU A 121 -6.43 -1.69 6.86
C LEU A 121 -5.39 -0.59 6.94
N VAL A 122 -5.50 0.42 6.09
CA VAL A 122 -4.63 1.59 6.06
C VAL A 122 -5.44 2.84 6.36
N TYR A 123 -5.05 3.53 7.42
CA TYR A 123 -5.58 4.83 7.81
C TYR A 123 -4.58 5.93 7.47
N ASN A 124 -5.08 7.03 6.91
CA ASN A 124 -4.32 8.25 6.73
C ASN A 124 -5.18 9.45 7.15
N PRO A 125 -4.63 10.44 7.87
CA PRO A 125 -5.40 11.54 8.41
C PRO A 125 -6.00 12.43 7.31
N SER A 126 -7.16 13.03 7.59
CA SER A 126 -7.77 14.06 6.75
C SER A 126 -7.21 15.44 7.11
N GLY A 127 -6.02 15.77 6.62
CA GLY A 127 -5.44 17.10 6.77
C GLY A 127 -3.91 17.13 6.89
N ALA A 128 -3.39 18.31 7.23
CA ALA A 128 -1.97 18.61 7.37
C ALA A 128 -1.44 18.31 8.79
N TYR A 129 -1.62 17.07 9.25
CA TYR A 129 -1.09 16.62 10.54
C TYR A 129 -0.68 15.15 10.46
N LEU A 130 0.20 14.73 11.37
CA LEU A 130 0.64 13.34 11.46
C LEU A 130 -0.47 12.46 12.07
N PRO A 131 -0.53 11.16 11.73
CA PRO A 131 -1.44 10.25 12.40
C PRO A 131 -1.18 10.20 13.91
N GLY A 132 -2.23 9.87 14.68
CA GLY A 132 -2.10 9.57 16.10
C GLY A 132 -1.43 8.21 16.34
N ASP A 133 -1.42 7.77 17.59
CA ASP A 133 -0.90 6.45 17.97
C ASP A 133 -1.62 5.32 17.21
N GLN A 134 -0.83 4.46 16.54
CA GLN A 134 -1.38 3.40 15.69
C GLN A 134 -2.17 2.37 16.51
N GLY A 135 -1.70 2.01 17.70
CA GLY A 135 -2.36 1.01 18.55
C GLY A 135 -3.73 1.49 19.04
N ALA A 136 -3.82 2.75 19.46
CA ALA A 136 -5.08 3.38 19.84
C ALA A 136 -6.06 3.47 18.66
N LEU A 137 -5.57 3.90 17.49
CA LEU A 137 -6.39 3.94 16.28
C LEU A 137 -6.86 2.54 15.86
N GLU A 138 -5.99 1.54 15.91
CA GLU A 138 -6.33 0.15 15.59
C GLU A 138 -7.43 -0.38 16.51
N HIS A 139 -7.29 -0.15 17.83
CA HIS A 139 -8.30 -0.53 18.81
C HIS A 139 -9.67 0.10 18.49
N ASP A 140 -9.70 1.40 18.19
CA ASP A 140 -10.93 2.11 17.87
C ASP A 140 -11.57 1.60 16.57
N PHE A 141 -10.77 1.33 15.53
CA PHE A 141 -11.24 0.72 14.30
C PHE A 141 -11.81 -0.69 14.53
N LYS A 142 -11.07 -1.55 15.26
CA LYS A 142 -11.51 -2.92 15.57
C LYS A 142 -12.83 -2.89 16.33
N LYS A 143 -12.93 -2.06 17.37
CA LYS A 143 -14.15 -1.92 18.16
C LYS A 143 -15.34 -1.49 17.30
N ALA A 144 -15.21 -0.38 16.58
CA ALA A 144 -16.31 0.18 15.80
C ALA A 144 -16.75 -0.76 14.66
N LEU A 145 -15.80 -1.32 13.91
CA LEU A 145 -16.12 -2.22 12.80
C LEU A 145 -16.74 -3.54 13.27
N LYS A 146 -16.32 -4.03 14.44
CA LYS A 146 -16.92 -5.23 15.05
C LYS A 146 -18.33 -4.95 15.57
N GLU A 147 -18.52 -3.88 16.34
CA GLU A 147 -19.81 -3.54 16.96
C GLU A 147 -20.89 -3.19 15.91
N ASP A 148 -20.53 -2.41 14.90
CA ASP A 148 -21.52 -1.88 13.94
C ASP A 148 -21.77 -2.81 12.75
N PHE A 149 -20.79 -3.66 12.37
CA PHE A 149 -20.81 -4.40 11.10
C PHE A 149 -20.35 -5.86 11.16
N ASP A 150 -19.93 -6.34 12.34
CA ASP A 150 -19.35 -7.68 12.55
C ASP A 150 -18.14 -7.96 11.64
N ILE A 151 -17.21 -6.99 11.55
CA ILE A 151 -16.00 -7.08 10.73
C ILE A 151 -14.76 -7.23 11.62
N ASP A 152 -13.92 -8.22 11.31
CA ASP A 152 -12.58 -8.43 11.85
C ASP A 152 -11.50 -8.13 10.79
N PHE A 153 -10.35 -7.63 11.24
CA PHE A 153 -9.13 -7.44 10.45
C PHE A 153 -7.90 -7.60 11.34
N HIS A 154 -6.73 -7.84 10.76
CA HIS A 154 -5.53 -8.15 11.53
C HIS A 154 -4.89 -6.88 12.11
N ASN A 155 -4.46 -5.96 11.25
CA ASN A 155 -3.74 -4.75 11.66
C ASN A 155 -4.28 -3.49 11.01
N LEU A 156 -4.10 -2.35 11.68
CA LEU A 156 -4.30 -1.02 11.11
C LEU A 156 -2.94 -0.34 10.94
N PHE A 157 -2.59 0.04 9.71
CA PHE A 157 -1.41 0.84 9.43
C PHE A 157 -1.79 2.32 9.35
N ALA A 158 -1.31 3.10 10.32
CA ALA A 158 -1.52 4.55 10.36
C ALA A 158 -0.36 5.24 9.64
N ILE A 159 -0.61 5.75 8.43
CA ILE A 159 0.42 6.34 7.59
C ILE A 159 0.34 7.86 7.51
N THR A 160 1.50 8.50 7.36
CA THR A 160 1.62 9.92 7.13
C THR A 160 1.32 10.25 5.67
N ASN A 161 0.57 11.33 5.42
CA ASN A 161 0.34 11.80 4.06
C ASN A 161 1.64 12.35 3.47
N LEU A 162 2.11 11.80 2.36
CA LEU A 162 3.32 12.34 1.75
C LEU A 162 3.03 13.65 1.02
N PRO A 163 3.90 14.68 1.17
CA PRO A 163 3.73 16.01 0.59
C PRO A 163 4.03 16.02 -0.92
N ILE A 164 3.29 15.21 -1.69
CA ILE A 164 3.43 15.05 -3.14
C ILE A 164 2.05 15.08 -3.82
N ALA A 165 2.04 15.36 -5.13
CA ALA A 165 0.84 15.35 -5.97
C ALA A 165 -0.35 16.10 -5.33
N ARG A 166 -1.53 15.48 -5.28
CA ARG A 166 -2.76 16.11 -4.78
C ARG A 166 -2.65 16.63 -3.34
N PHE A 167 -1.88 15.96 -2.48
CA PHE A 167 -1.73 16.41 -1.11
C PHE A 167 -0.80 17.62 -1.02
N LEU A 168 0.23 17.69 -1.87
CA LEU A 168 1.03 18.90 -2.03
C LEU A 168 0.19 20.08 -2.53
N ASP A 169 -0.67 19.85 -3.53
CA ASP A 169 -1.58 20.90 -4.04
C ASP A 169 -2.50 21.43 -2.92
N TYR A 170 -3.03 20.53 -2.10
CA TYR A 170 -3.81 20.88 -0.91
C TYR A 170 -3.00 21.72 0.08
N LEU A 171 -1.79 21.28 0.46
CA LEU A 171 -0.93 21.98 1.40
C LEU A 171 -0.58 23.39 0.94
N ILE A 172 -0.32 23.57 -0.36
CA ILE A 172 -0.03 24.89 -0.94
C ILE A 172 -1.30 25.76 -0.93
N ALA A 173 -2.42 25.22 -1.40
CA ALA A 173 -3.68 25.97 -1.48
C ALA A 173 -4.23 26.36 -0.11
N SER A 174 -3.94 25.57 0.93
CA SER A 174 -4.32 25.86 2.31
C SER A 174 -3.25 26.60 3.09
N GLU A 175 -2.13 27.00 2.49
CA GLU A 175 -1.00 27.68 3.15
C GLU A 175 -0.40 26.88 4.33
N ASN A 176 -0.52 25.54 4.32
CA ASN A 176 -0.01 24.66 5.37
C ASN A 176 1.32 23.98 5.00
N TYR A 177 1.88 24.23 3.82
CA TYR A 177 3.04 23.49 3.33
C TYR A 177 4.26 23.60 4.25
N GLU A 178 4.65 24.81 4.64
CA GLU A 178 5.85 25.02 5.47
C GLU A 178 5.69 24.37 6.84
N ASP A 179 4.61 24.66 7.56
CA ASP A 179 4.32 24.10 8.88
C ASP A 179 4.24 22.56 8.85
N TYR A 180 3.68 22.00 7.78
CA TYR A 180 3.62 20.55 7.61
C TYR A 180 5.01 19.95 7.41
N MET A 181 5.84 20.56 6.56
CA MET A 181 7.22 20.10 6.36
C MET A 181 8.05 20.19 7.65
N TYR A 182 7.91 21.27 8.42
CA TYR A 182 8.53 21.38 9.75
C TYR A 182 8.07 20.25 10.68
N SER A 183 6.76 19.97 10.71
CA SER A 183 6.22 18.88 11.52
C SER A 183 6.79 17.51 11.15
N LEU A 184 7.03 17.25 9.86
CA LEU A 184 7.66 16.00 9.41
C LEU A 184 9.12 15.91 9.85
N VAL A 185 9.87 17.01 9.76
CA VAL A 185 11.28 17.08 10.16
C VAL A 185 11.42 16.93 11.68
N ASP A 186 10.61 17.64 12.45
CA ASP A 186 10.62 17.57 13.92
C ASP A 186 10.23 16.18 14.44
N ALA A 187 9.38 15.47 13.69
CA ALA A 187 8.97 14.11 14.00
C ALA A 187 9.91 13.03 13.44
N TYR A 188 11.07 13.39 12.88
CA TYR A 188 12.02 12.42 12.33
C TYR A 188 12.39 11.36 13.39
N ASN A 189 12.23 10.09 13.00
CA ASN A 189 12.50 8.94 13.84
C ASN A 189 13.53 8.01 13.18
N PRO A 190 14.77 7.93 13.72
CA PRO A 190 15.79 6.99 13.23
C PRO A 190 15.32 5.54 13.21
N SER A 191 14.49 5.10 14.16
CA SER A 191 13.96 3.74 14.18
C SER A 191 12.96 3.48 13.04
N ALA A 192 12.30 4.52 12.51
CA ALA A 192 11.49 4.37 11.31
C ALA A 192 12.36 4.17 10.04
N VAL A 193 13.58 4.71 10.03
CA VAL A 193 14.52 4.59 8.89
C VAL A 193 14.97 3.15 8.68
N GLU A 194 15.16 2.38 9.74
CA GLU A 194 15.57 0.97 9.64
C GLU A 194 14.53 0.12 8.87
N ASN A 195 13.29 0.61 8.81
CA ASN A 195 12.12 -0.13 8.36
C ASN A 195 11.46 0.48 7.11
N VAL A 196 12.10 1.44 6.44
CA VAL A 196 11.55 2.02 5.22
C VAL A 196 11.55 1.01 4.07
N MET A 197 10.47 0.96 3.30
CA MET A 197 10.29 -0.03 2.22
C MET A 197 11.41 0.00 1.16
N CYS A 198 12.03 1.15 0.91
CA CYS A 198 13.04 1.32 -0.14
C CYS A 198 14.37 0.60 0.13
N THR A 199 14.61 0.07 1.33
CA THR A 199 15.81 -0.74 1.64
C THR A 199 15.69 -2.19 1.17
N ASN A 200 14.46 -2.70 0.99
CA ASN A 200 14.22 -4.10 0.66
C ASN A 200 13.23 -4.31 -0.51
N THR A 201 12.80 -3.23 -1.17
CA THR A 201 11.84 -3.28 -2.28
C THR A 201 12.36 -2.44 -3.46
N ILE A 202 12.10 -2.93 -4.68
CA ILE A 202 12.21 -2.14 -5.91
C ILE A 202 10.82 -2.00 -6.51
N SER A 203 10.46 -0.77 -6.86
CA SER A 203 9.23 -0.46 -7.57
C SER A 203 9.47 -0.48 -9.08
N VAL A 204 8.60 -1.17 -9.82
CA VAL A 204 8.66 -1.29 -11.28
C VAL A 204 7.42 -0.62 -11.88
N SER A 205 7.62 0.41 -12.70
CA SER A 205 6.51 1.07 -13.39
C SER A 205 5.92 0.22 -14.50
N TRP A 206 4.71 0.57 -14.97
CA TRP A 206 4.02 -0.16 -16.03
C TRP A 206 4.83 -0.21 -17.35
N ASP A 207 5.64 0.82 -17.62
CA ASP A 207 6.56 0.93 -18.75
C ASP A 207 7.96 0.41 -18.43
N GLY A 208 8.18 -0.23 -17.27
CA GLY A 208 9.36 -1.03 -16.94
C GLY A 208 10.53 -0.27 -16.31
N TRP A 209 10.40 1.01 -15.99
CA TRP A 209 11.42 1.75 -15.24
C TRP A 209 11.46 1.35 -13.76
N LEU A 210 12.65 1.41 -13.18
CA LEU A 210 12.94 1.03 -11.80
C LEU A 210 13.04 2.25 -10.90
N TYR A 211 12.46 2.14 -9.71
CA TYR A 211 12.43 3.17 -8.67
C TYR A 211 12.68 2.53 -7.29
N ASP A 212 13.23 3.29 -6.34
CA ASP A 212 13.45 2.80 -4.99
C ASP A 212 12.15 2.61 -4.19
N CYS A 213 11.09 3.32 -4.55
CA CYS A 213 9.75 3.16 -3.97
C CYS A 213 8.67 3.71 -4.93
N ASP A 214 7.41 3.46 -4.59
CA ASP A 214 6.24 3.98 -5.30
C ASP A 214 6.17 5.51 -5.30
N PHE A 215 6.62 6.16 -4.23
CA PHE A 215 6.69 7.62 -4.18
C PHE A 215 7.76 8.21 -5.11
N ASN A 216 8.93 7.57 -5.19
CA ASN A 216 9.93 7.92 -6.19
C ASN A 216 9.38 7.74 -7.61
N GLN A 217 8.60 6.68 -7.85
CA GLN A 217 7.90 6.49 -9.12
C GLN A 217 6.93 7.64 -9.42
N MET A 218 6.13 8.10 -8.45
CA MET A 218 5.22 9.23 -8.63
C MET A 218 5.94 10.55 -8.94
N LEU A 219 7.18 10.71 -8.46
CA LEU A 219 8.02 11.89 -8.72
C LEU A 219 8.94 11.72 -9.95
N GLY A 220 8.94 10.56 -10.60
CA GLY A 220 9.83 10.27 -11.73
C GLY A 220 11.32 10.09 -11.34
N LEU A 221 11.60 9.86 -10.05
CA LEU A 221 12.94 9.71 -9.48
C LEU A 221 13.46 8.26 -9.63
N LYS A 222 13.91 7.91 -10.83
CA LYS A 222 14.48 6.58 -11.13
C LYS A 222 15.67 6.25 -10.24
N VAL A 223 15.92 4.97 -10.00
CA VAL A 223 17.09 4.48 -9.24
C VAL A 223 18.41 5.12 -9.68
N ALA A 224 19.29 5.39 -8.71
CA ALA A 224 20.65 5.88 -8.96
C ALA A 224 21.60 4.75 -9.37
N SER A 225 21.26 4.04 -10.46
CA SER A 225 22.07 2.97 -11.03
C SER A 225 22.25 3.14 -12.54
N LYS A 226 23.24 2.44 -13.09
CA LYS A 226 23.42 2.30 -14.54
C LYS A 226 22.27 1.52 -15.17
N VAL A 227 21.69 0.59 -14.40
CA VAL A 227 20.49 -0.17 -14.78
C VAL A 227 19.27 0.57 -14.26
N LYS A 228 18.44 1.08 -15.18
CA LYS A 228 17.23 1.86 -14.83
C LYS A 228 15.94 1.22 -15.30
N HIS A 229 16.02 0.21 -16.14
CA HIS A 229 14.87 -0.45 -16.74
C HIS A 229 14.95 -1.95 -16.51
N ILE A 230 13.81 -2.60 -16.27
CA ILE A 230 13.71 -4.03 -15.91
C ILE A 230 14.24 -4.96 -17.01
N SER A 231 14.28 -4.53 -18.27
CA SER A 231 14.90 -5.30 -19.36
C SER A 231 16.39 -5.51 -19.17
N ASP A 232 17.05 -4.59 -18.46
CA ASP A 232 18.51 -4.57 -18.27
C ASP A 232 18.87 -5.00 -16.85
N TYR A 233 17.92 -5.65 -16.14
CA TYR A 233 18.03 -5.98 -14.72
C TYR A 233 19.36 -6.69 -14.40
N ASN A 234 20.02 -6.19 -13.37
CA ASN A 234 21.25 -6.75 -12.83
C ASN A 234 21.22 -6.59 -11.31
N GLU A 235 21.17 -7.72 -10.60
CA GLU A 235 20.98 -7.76 -9.15
C GLU A 235 22.16 -7.08 -8.40
N ASP A 236 23.40 -7.38 -8.79
CA ASP A 236 24.60 -6.81 -8.15
C ASP A 236 24.64 -5.27 -8.26
N LEU A 237 24.39 -4.73 -9.47
CA LEU A 237 24.39 -3.28 -9.72
C LEU A 237 23.20 -2.56 -9.07
N LEU A 238 22.11 -3.28 -8.78
CA LEU A 238 20.96 -2.70 -8.09
C LEU A 238 21.15 -2.78 -6.57
N ASN A 239 21.77 -3.82 -6.03
CA ASN A 239 22.03 -3.95 -4.60
C ASN A 239 23.12 -2.98 -4.11
N ASP A 240 24.07 -2.60 -4.96
CA ASP A 240 25.14 -1.64 -4.65
C ASP A 240 24.79 -0.18 -4.97
N ARG A 241 23.49 0.15 -5.11
CA ARG A 241 23.05 1.51 -5.46
C ARG A 241 22.78 2.37 -4.23
N GLU A 242 22.97 3.68 -4.38
CA GLU A 242 22.43 4.64 -3.42
C GLU A 242 20.91 4.82 -3.64
N ILE A 243 20.14 4.77 -2.54
CA ILE A 243 18.70 5.04 -2.58
C ILE A 243 18.48 6.52 -2.85
N VAL A 244 17.66 6.85 -3.85
CA VAL A 244 17.34 8.24 -4.17
C VAL A 244 16.37 8.81 -3.13
N ILE A 245 16.81 9.84 -2.43
CA ILE A 245 16.02 10.54 -1.41
C ILE A 245 15.53 11.91 -1.90
N SER A 246 14.40 12.39 -1.37
CA SER A 246 13.89 13.75 -1.56
C SER A 246 13.01 14.17 -0.37
N GLN A 247 12.35 15.32 -0.46
CA GLN A 247 11.57 15.91 0.64
C GLN A 247 10.44 15.00 1.14
N HIS A 248 9.84 14.18 0.27
CA HIS A 248 8.80 13.24 0.67
C HIS A 248 9.29 12.16 1.64
N CYS A 249 10.60 11.87 1.66
CA CYS A 249 11.19 10.88 2.55
C CYS A 249 10.98 11.23 4.02
N TYR A 250 10.88 12.52 4.38
CA TYR A 250 10.55 12.92 5.74
C TYR A 250 9.21 12.35 6.21
N GLY A 251 8.22 12.20 5.33
CA GLY A 251 6.95 11.57 5.68
C GLY A 251 7.06 10.06 5.93
N CYS A 252 7.98 9.38 5.26
CA CYS A 252 8.27 7.95 5.51
C CYS A 252 9.01 7.73 6.83
N THR A 253 9.80 8.70 7.27
CA THR A 253 10.64 8.62 8.47
C THR A 253 10.05 9.36 9.68
N ALA A 254 8.90 10.02 9.54
CA ALA A 254 8.26 10.77 10.61
C ALA A 254 7.42 9.86 11.52
N GLY A 255 7.48 10.12 12.82
CA GLY A 255 6.68 9.43 13.84
C GLY A 255 6.97 7.92 13.87
N ALA A 256 5.93 7.10 13.79
CA ALA A 256 6.09 5.64 13.72
C ALA A 256 6.64 5.14 12.37
N GLY A 257 6.76 6.01 11.37
CA GLY A 257 7.09 5.65 9.99
C GLY A 257 5.85 5.43 9.13
N SER A 258 6.03 5.46 7.81
CA SER A 258 4.94 5.23 6.84
C SER A 258 5.27 4.06 5.92
N SER A 259 4.62 2.91 6.17
CA SER A 259 4.71 1.74 5.30
C SER A 259 3.37 0.99 5.30
N CYS A 260 2.89 0.64 4.11
CA CYS A 260 1.73 -0.23 3.95
C CYS A 260 2.05 -1.71 4.23
N GLN A 261 3.32 -2.03 4.53
CA GLN A 261 3.75 -3.33 5.04
C GLN A 261 3.89 -3.32 6.58
N GLY A 262 3.49 -2.22 7.23
CA GLY A 262 3.55 -2.03 8.68
C GLY A 262 4.88 -1.48 9.17
N VAL A 263 4.94 -1.25 10.48
CA VAL A 263 6.17 -0.99 11.23
C VAL A 263 6.85 -2.32 11.48
N VAL A 264 8.08 -2.47 10.99
CA VAL A 264 8.89 -3.64 11.33
C VAL A 264 9.52 -3.33 12.70
N THR A 265 8.88 -3.77 13.77
CA THR A 265 9.45 -3.73 15.13
C THR A 265 10.39 -4.89 15.36
#